data_AF-A0A2U3KXC5-F1
#
_entry.id   AF-A0A2U3KXC5-F1
#
_cell.length_a   1.000
_cell.length_b   1.000
_cell.length_c   1.000
_cell.angle_alpha   90.00
_cell.angle_beta   90.00
_cell.angle_gamma   90.00
#
_symmetry.space_group_name_H-M   'P 1'
#
loop_
_entity.id
_entity.type
_entity.pdbx_description
1 polymer ?
#
loop_
_entity_poly.entity_id
_entity_poly.type
_entity_poly.pdbx_seq_one_letter_code
_entity_poly.pdbx_strand_id
1 'polypeptide(L)'
;MILENSKLLIERDLETNIKTNIREFLGEELFNLCRKNPNKTMAFSWLLSFSIADFDKANGIDSAFSNSLLEIRDKLGAELTTWSLKNYQGLKILTSILNSYVDTYEDAKKTKSKLKQLIETLAFNNYDAKITRLISTSGVKDETNRLWELFARAKINYVRDLPRLLTLTIDEKDNVQLIRFLKWLSEDKLALLKNELHSLFKKSRDEDILRKRAKGGTLEEICTDYAITHEGVRQIEKKVQDRFERYLARIMPHYILYAYSIKSGYISIENITALLGDLSDIFIYCLKKSNCPTAHWSEEFNGFIIGDSKWYEQLKKYKQRLPEIFDVESVDELIADISDNLVLPIAFDDVSRLVLVDYSLSGKVYLKKKMSLSRMYYAVLEKYYPDGIKLYDDSEAIRFRNYVRGLFGDVSLPENNRAIDVRLAELTILCDRGKRILPNGIKIPVELLSKIHDAIIEFDRNEIMFRELFEKFKNELLENSNITNKYFLQGVLRQNYSYEFNFTRHTLKKIAYVGGQKSSMKYL
;
A
#
# COMPACT_ATOMS: atom_id res chain seq x y z
N MET A 1 53.90 -9.83 73.78
CA MET A 1 53.41 -10.58 74.95
C MET A 1 53.01 -9.73 76.17
N ILE A 2 53.89 -9.06 76.93
CA ILE A 2 53.45 -8.27 78.11
C ILE A 2 52.68 -6.97 77.72
N LEU A 3 52.98 -6.40 76.55
CA LEU A 3 52.29 -5.22 75.99
C LEU A 3 50.96 -5.51 75.25
N GLU A 4 50.72 -6.77 74.85
CA GLU A 4 49.45 -7.16 74.19
C GLU A 4 48.37 -7.55 75.21
N ASN A 5 48.76 -8.21 76.30
CA ASN A 5 47.83 -8.54 77.38
C ASN A 5 47.33 -7.32 78.14
N SER A 6 48.13 -6.24 78.23
CA SER A 6 47.73 -4.98 78.87
C SER A 6 46.75 -4.16 78.00
N LYS A 7 46.86 -4.24 76.67
CA LYS A 7 45.96 -3.55 75.74
C LYS A 7 44.57 -4.20 75.66
N LEU A 8 44.54 -5.55 75.66
CA LEU A 8 43.31 -6.34 75.72
C LEU A 8 42.55 -6.21 77.05
N LEU A 9 43.24 -5.97 78.16
CA LEU A 9 42.60 -5.66 79.45
C LEU A 9 41.96 -4.26 79.45
N ILE A 10 42.66 -3.24 78.92
CA ILE A 10 42.18 -1.85 78.88
C ILE A 10 40.95 -1.71 77.96
N GLU A 11 40.92 -2.39 76.81
CA GLU A 11 39.76 -2.37 75.91
C GLU A 11 38.54 -3.06 76.52
N ARG A 12 38.73 -4.17 77.25
CA ARG A 12 37.66 -4.84 77.98
C ARG A 12 37.12 -4.00 79.15
N ASP A 13 38.00 -3.31 79.87
CA ASP A 13 37.60 -2.43 80.98
C ASP A 13 36.88 -1.17 80.47
N LEU A 14 37.27 -0.61 79.33
CA LEU A 14 36.56 0.50 78.69
C LEU A 14 35.17 0.07 78.19
N GLU A 15 35.08 -1.09 77.53
CA GLU A 15 33.80 -1.60 77.02
C GLU A 15 32.83 -1.94 78.17
N THR A 16 33.35 -2.46 79.27
CA THR A 16 32.57 -2.78 80.47
C THR A 16 32.13 -1.51 81.21
N ASN A 17 33.00 -0.49 81.33
CA ASN A 17 32.64 0.80 81.93
C ASN A 17 31.59 1.57 81.10
N ILE A 18 31.73 1.59 79.77
CA ILE A 18 30.76 2.24 78.89
C ILE A 18 29.40 1.53 78.96
N LYS A 19 29.39 0.20 78.97
CA LYS A 19 28.16 -0.60 79.14
C LYS A 19 27.51 -0.37 80.51
N THR A 20 28.30 -0.20 81.56
CA THR A 20 27.80 0.02 82.93
C THR A 20 27.21 1.41 83.08
N ASN A 21 27.88 2.45 82.57
CA ASN A 21 27.40 3.83 82.61
C ASN A 21 26.12 4.04 81.78
N ILE A 22 26.03 3.42 80.60
CA ILE A 22 24.81 3.49 79.77
C ILE A 22 23.65 2.73 80.43
N ARG A 23 23.94 1.63 81.14
CA ARG A 23 22.96 0.83 81.87
C ARG A 23 22.43 1.54 83.11
N GLU A 24 23.27 2.29 83.83
CA GLU A 24 22.86 3.17 84.92
C GLU A 24 21.98 4.32 84.42
N PHE A 25 22.35 4.94 83.30
CA PHE A 25 21.62 6.10 82.78
C PHE A 25 20.26 5.77 82.17
N LEU A 26 20.15 4.63 81.45
CA LEU A 26 18.91 4.20 80.81
C LEU A 26 18.01 3.36 81.73
N GLY A 27 18.55 2.81 82.82
CA GLY A 27 17.89 1.81 83.66
C GLY A 27 17.85 0.43 83.01
N GLU A 28 17.73 -0.61 83.85
CA GLU A 28 17.86 -2.02 83.47
C GLU A 28 16.85 -2.46 82.40
N GLU A 29 15.61 -1.96 82.51
CA GLU A 29 14.51 -2.34 81.64
C GLU A 29 14.67 -1.75 80.22
N LEU A 30 15.01 -0.47 80.14
CA LEU A 30 15.21 0.26 78.88
C LEU A 30 16.49 -0.20 78.18
N PHE A 31 17.56 -0.48 78.93
CA PHE A 31 18.81 -1.03 78.42
C PHE A 31 18.58 -2.41 77.76
N ASN A 32 17.84 -3.30 78.43
CA ASN A 32 17.50 -4.61 77.88
C ASN A 32 16.53 -4.52 76.68
N LEU A 33 15.59 -3.58 76.69
CA LEU A 33 14.69 -3.30 75.55
C LEU A 33 15.50 -2.83 74.33
N CYS A 34 16.49 -1.95 74.56
CA CYS A 34 17.36 -1.44 73.52
C CYS A 34 18.24 -2.55 72.93
N ARG A 35 18.78 -3.43 73.77
CA ARG A 35 19.56 -4.59 73.32
C ARG A 35 18.75 -5.56 72.45
N LYS A 36 17.46 -5.74 72.75
CA LYS A 36 16.57 -6.67 72.01
C LYS A 36 16.03 -6.08 70.70
N ASN A 37 15.99 -4.75 70.54
CA ASN A 37 15.45 -4.09 69.35
C ASN A 37 16.36 -2.95 68.84
N PRO A 38 17.49 -3.28 68.19
CA PRO A 38 18.51 -2.30 67.78
C PRO A 38 17.96 -1.15 66.93
N ASN A 39 16.98 -1.44 66.05
CA ASN A 39 16.33 -0.43 65.21
C ASN A 39 15.50 0.58 66.02
N LYS A 40 14.84 0.13 67.11
CA LYS A 40 14.06 1.02 68.00
C LYS A 40 14.97 1.85 68.89
N THR A 41 16.13 1.31 69.28
CA THR A 41 17.18 2.03 70.02
C THR A 41 17.75 3.18 69.21
N MET A 42 18.02 2.94 67.92
CA MET A 42 18.49 3.99 67.03
C MET A 42 17.44 5.11 66.91
N ALA A 43 16.16 4.76 66.70
CA ALA A 43 15.06 5.72 66.68
C ALA A 43 14.97 6.54 67.98
N PHE A 44 15.12 5.89 69.13
CA PHE A 44 15.09 6.51 70.45
C PHE A 44 16.27 7.47 70.67
N SER A 45 17.49 7.08 70.29
CA SER A 45 18.69 7.92 70.37
C SER A 45 18.57 9.19 69.52
N TRP A 46 17.98 9.07 68.32
CA TRP A 46 17.69 10.23 67.47
C TRP A 46 16.59 11.13 68.06
N LEU A 47 15.49 10.58 68.58
CA LEU A 47 14.45 11.37 69.25
C LEU A 47 14.99 12.12 70.48
N LEU A 48 15.88 11.47 71.23
CA LEU A 48 16.59 12.11 72.34
C LEU A 48 17.50 13.23 71.83
N SER A 49 18.23 13.01 70.73
CA SER A 49 19.10 14.04 70.12
C SER A 49 18.31 15.25 69.62
N PHE A 50 17.12 15.06 69.04
CA PHE A 50 16.22 16.15 68.68
C PHE A 50 15.66 16.89 69.91
N SER A 51 15.34 16.15 70.98
CA SER A 51 14.88 16.74 72.24
C SER A 51 15.98 17.57 72.91
N ILE A 52 17.24 17.12 72.82
CA ILE A 52 18.42 17.87 73.25
C ILE A 52 18.62 19.09 72.35
N ALA A 53 18.46 18.95 71.04
CA ALA A 53 18.57 20.09 70.13
C ALA A 53 17.50 21.16 70.39
N ASP A 54 16.26 20.75 70.68
CA ASP A 54 15.19 21.66 71.10
C ASP A 54 15.51 22.32 72.45
N PHE A 55 16.07 21.57 73.39
CA PHE A 55 16.52 22.11 74.68
C PHE A 55 17.64 23.14 74.49
N ASP A 56 18.65 22.84 73.68
CA ASP A 56 19.76 23.75 73.37
C ASP A 56 19.23 25.05 72.76
N LYS A 57 18.35 24.95 71.75
CA LYS A 57 17.72 26.12 71.13
C LYS A 57 16.88 26.93 72.13
N ALA A 58 16.10 26.26 72.97
CA ALA A 58 15.25 26.93 73.97
C ALA A 58 16.08 27.65 75.06
N ASN A 59 17.29 27.18 75.34
CA ASN A 59 18.20 27.75 76.33
C ASN A 59 19.31 28.62 75.72
N GLY A 60 19.26 28.89 74.41
CA GLY A 60 20.23 29.75 73.72
C GLY A 60 21.64 29.14 73.62
N ILE A 61 21.77 27.81 73.73
CA ILE A 61 23.04 27.09 73.60
C ILE A 61 23.34 26.90 72.11
N ASP A 62 24.42 27.51 71.64
CA ASP A 62 24.83 27.43 70.24
C ASP A 62 25.63 26.15 69.95
N SER A 63 24.90 25.07 69.66
CA SER A 63 25.46 23.79 69.24
C SER A 63 25.29 23.62 67.74
N ALA A 64 26.40 23.58 67.01
CA ALA A 64 26.39 23.34 65.55
C ALA A 64 25.68 22.03 65.17
N PHE A 65 25.79 21.01 66.03
CA PHE A 65 25.08 19.74 65.86
C PHE A 65 23.57 19.92 66.05
N SER A 66 23.15 20.58 67.12
CA SER A 66 21.74 20.85 67.42
C SER A 66 21.08 21.73 66.35
N ASN A 67 21.77 22.78 65.89
CA ASN A 67 21.30 23.64 64.80
C ASN A 67 21.10 22.85 63.50
N SER A 68 22.03 21.96 63.16
CA SER A 68 21.93 21.10 61.97
C SER A 68 20.74 20.14 62.06
N LEU A 69 20.48 19.56 63.24
CA LEU A 69 19.31 18.70 63.45
C LEU A 69 18.01 19.47 63.23
N LEU A 70 17.89 20.66 63.79
CA LEU A 70 16.67 21.47 63.66
C LEU A 70 16.43 21.90 62.21
N GLU A 71 17.48 22.26 61.48
CA GLU A 71 17.38 22.56 60.04
C GLU A 71 16.90 21.36 59.22
N ILE A 72 17.38 20.14 59.54
CA ILE A 72 16.91 18.90 58.91
C ILE A 72 15.41 18.69 59.17
N ARG A 73 14.96 18.89 60.42
CA ARG A 73 13.55 18.75 60.79
C ARG A 73 12.65 19.77 60.10
N ASP A 74 13.12 21.01 59.96
CA ASP A 74 12.38 22.09 59.30
C ASP A 74 12.23 21.83 57.79
N LYS A 75 13.26 21.29 57.12
CA LYS A 75 13.22 20.95 55.69
C LYS A 75 12.35 19.73 55.36
N LEU A 76 12.39 18.69 56.20
CA LEU A 76 11.65 17.45 55.96
C LEU A 76 10.21 17.48 56.51
N GLY A 77 9.94 18.36 57.47
CA GLY A 77 8.70 18.39 58.25
C GLY A 77 8.77 17.43 59.45
N ALA A 78 8.17 17.85 60.56
CA ALA A 78 8.24 17.11 61.84
C ALA A 78 7.61 15.72 61.77
N GLU A 79 6.51 15.56 61.02
CA GLU A 79 5.80 14.29 60.85
C GLU A 79 6.63 13.28 60.06
N LEU A 80 7.23 13.70 58.95
CA LEU A 80 8.07 12.85 58.10
C LEU A 80 9.38 12.49 58.79
N THR A 81 9.96 13.42 59.55
CA THR A 81 11.14 13.16 60.41
C THR A 81 10.80 12.09 61.44
N THR A 82 9.69 12.25 62.16
CA THR A 82 9.23 11.29 63.18
C THR A 82 8.92 9.92 62.57
N TRP A 83 8.29 9.89 61.39
CA TRP A 83 8.00 8.65 60.67
C TRP A 83 9.28 7.94 60.22
N SER A 84 10.25 8.68 59.67
CA SER A 84 11.54 8.17 59.20
C SER A 84 12.36 7.55 60.33
N LEU A 85 12.31 8.17 61.52
CA LEU A 85 12.93 7.63 62.73
C LEU A 85 12.27 6.32 63.19
N LYS A 86 10.94 6.23 63.15
CA LYS A 86 10.20 5.04 63.56
C LYS A 86 10.26 3.90 62.54
N ASN A 87 10.46 4.21 61.26
CA ASN A 87 10.40 3.27 60.14
C ASN A 87 11.65 3.31 59.26
N TYR A 88 12.83 3.07 59.84
CA TYR A 88 14.11 3.07 59.11
C TYR A 88 14.13 2.16 57.87
N GLN A 89 13.50 0.98 57.94
CA GLN A 89 13.36 0.09 56.78
C GLN A 89 12.46 0.70 55.70
N GLY A 90 11.37 1.38 56.08
CA GLY A 90 10.53 2.13 55.16
C GLY A 90 11.28 3.28 54.48
N LEU A 91 12.15 3.98 55.21
CA LEU A 91 13.02 5.02 54.65
C LEU A 91 14.02 4.46 53.63
N LYS A 92 14.64 3.31 53.92
CA LYS A 92 15.52 2.63 52.95
C LYS A 92 14.78 2.28 51.66
N ILE A 93 13.57 1.77 51.77
CA ILE A 93 12.71 1.45 50.61
C ILE A 93 12.36 2.73 49.84
N LEU A 94 11.91 3.78 50.51
CA LEU A 94 11.62 5.08 49.89
C LEU A 94 12.83 5.68 49.18
N THR A 95 14.00 5.66 49.82
CA THR A 95 15.26 6.13 49.23
C THR A 95 15.60 5.30 47.99
N SER A 96 15.43 3.98 48.04
CA SER A 96 15.65 3.11 46.88
C SER A 96 14.69 3.43 45.72
N ILE A 97 13.41 3.71 46.01
CA ILE A 97 12.41 4.09 45.01
C ILE A 97 12.75 5.46 44.41
N LEU A 98 13.08 6.44 45.24
CA LEU A 98 13.45 7.79 44.78
C LEU A 98 14.73 7.77 43.95
N ASN A 99 15.75 7.01 44.37
CA ASN A 99 16.97 6.84 43.59
C ASN A 99 16.69 6.18 42.24
N SER A 100 15.87 5.11 42.22
CA SER A 100 15.44 4.49 40.95
C SER A 100 14.71 5.47 40.03
N TYR A 101 13.89 6.37 40.58
CA TYR A 101 13.21 7.40 39.80
C TYR A 101 14.18 8.46 39.25
N VAL A 102 15.13 8.92 40.08
CA VAL A 102 16.18 9.86 39.69
C VAL A 102 17.06 9.27 38.59
N ASP A 103 17.47 8.01 38.74
CA ASP A 103 18.27 7.29 37.74
C ASP A 103 17.51 7.20 36.41
N THR A 104 16.22 6.82 36.46
CA THR A 104 15.35 6.77 35.27
C THR A 104 15.21 8.14 34.59
N TYR A 105 15.08 9.21 35.38
CA TYR A 105 14.98 10.58 34.87
C TYR A 105 16.27 11.05 34.19
N GLU A 106 17.43 10.84 34.83
CA GLU A 106 18.73 11.19 34.26
C GLU A 106 19.06 10.37 33.00
N ASP A 107 18.70 9.08 32.98
CA ASP A 107 18.84 8.24 31.78
C ASP A 107 17.95 8.71 30.63
N ALA A 108 16.71 9.12 30.91
CA ALA A 108 15.81 9.70 29.92
C ALA A 108 16.36 11.04 29.37
N LYS A 109 16.91 11.89 30.24
CA LYS A 109 17.55 13.15 29.86
C LYS A 109 18.80 12.92 28.99
N LYS A 110 19.65 11.97 29.36
CA LYS A 110 20.82 11.56 28.59
C LYS A 110 20.44 11.02 27.21
N THR A 111 19.40 10.18 27.15
CA THR A 111 18.84 9.65 25.90
C THR A 111 18.35 10.79 25.00
N LYS A 112 17.55 11.70 25.54
CA LYS A 112 17.04 12.86 24.79
C LYS A 112 18.15 13.77 24.27
N SER A 113 19.19 14.01 25.07
CA SER A 113 20.37 14.77 24.66
C SER A 113 21.11 14.09 23.50
N LYS A 114 21.32 12.78 23.60
CA LYS A 114 21.96 11.98 22.53
C LYS A 114 21.14 11.98 21.23
N LEU A 115 19.81 11.85 21.33
CA LEU A 115 18.93 11.92 20.16
C LEU A 115 18.97 13.31 19.52
N LYS A 116 18.96 14.38 20.32
CA LYS A 116 19.08 15.75 19.82
C LYS A 116 20.38 15.95 19.03
N GLN A 117 21.51 15.52 19.57
CA GLN A 117 22.81 15.58 18.87
C GLN A 117 22.77 14.80 17.55
N LEU A 118 22.21 13.59 17.55
CA LEU A 118 22.11 12.79 16.31
C LEU A 118 21.22 13.46 15.25
N ILE A 119 20.10 14.06 15.67
CA ILE A 119 19.19 14.80 14.79
C ILE A 119 19.89 16.03 14.18
N GLU A 120 20.71 16.73 14.96
CA GLU A 120 21.50 17.87 14.48
C GLU A 120 22.59 17.45 13.48
N THR A 121 23.08 16.22 13.55
CA THR A 121 24.08 15.67 12.60
C THR A 121 23.50 15.06 11.33
N LEU A 122 22.17 15.11 11.14
CA LEU A 122 21.54 14.52 9.95
C LEU A 122 21.94 15.27 8.68
N ALA A 123 22.26 14.54 7.62
CA ALA A 123 22.53 15.15 6.33
C ALA A 123 21.27 15.86 5.81
N PHE A 124 21.38 17.17 5.51
CA PHE A 124 20.25 17.99 5.07
C PHE A 124 19.59 17.45 3.80
N ASN A 125 20.37 16.86 2.89
CA ASN A 125 19.87 16.24 1.65
C ASN A 125 18.91 15.08 1.90
N ASN A 126 18.89 14.50 3.10
CA ASN A 126 17.95 13.42 3.45
C ASN A 126 16.57 13.93 3.86
N TYR A 127 16.38 15.24 4.09
CA TYR A 127 15.20 15.78 4.79
C TYR A 127 13.87 15.53 4.08
N ASP A 128 13.89 15.51 2.75
CA ASP A 128 12.71 15.28 1.91
C ASP A 128 12.42 13.79 1.66
N ALA A 129 13.28 12.90 2.16
CA ALA A 129 13.05 11.47 2.05
C ALA A 129 11.91 11.03 2.97
N LYS A 130 10.99 10.23 2.42
CA LYS A 130 9.91 9.57 3.18
C LYS A 130 10.51 8.50 4.09
N ILE A 131 10.31 8.66 5.40
CA ILE A 131 11.03 7.89 6.41
C ILE A 131 10.67 6.41 6.36
N THR A 132 9.40 6.08 6.13
CA THR A 132 8.88 4.71 6.08
C THR A 132 9.55 3.87 5.00
N ARG A 133 9.95 4.51 3.89
CA ARG A 133 10.64 3.86 2.76
C ARG A 133 12.13 3.62 3.04
N LEU A 134 12.73 4.39 3.94
CA LEU A 134 14.15 4.24 4.31
C LEU A 134 14.37 3.19 5.40
N ILE A 135 13.38 2.92 6.27
CA ILE A 135 13.50 1.90 7.33
C ILE A 135 13.90 0.55 6.74
N SER A 136 13.27 0.14 5.63
CA SER A 136 13.56 -1.14 4.96
C SER A 136 15.00 -1.26 4.46
N THR A 137 15.65 -0.14 4.13
CA THR A 137 17.03 -0.09 3.61
C THR A 137 18.10 -0.04 4.71
N SER A 138 17.73 0.36 5.92
CA SER A 138 18.69 0.58 7.02
C SER A 138 19.24 -0.71 7.66
N GLY A 139 18.80 -1.89 7.23
CA GLY A 139 19.29 -3.18 7.70
C GLY A 139 18.66 -3.70 9.00
N VAL A 140 17.63 -3.03 9.54
CA VAL A 140 16.87 -3.44 10.74
C VAL A 140 15.85 -4.53 10.38
N LYS A 141 16.31 -5.72 9.97
CA LYS A 141 15.46 -6.74 9.31
C LYS A 141 14.42 -7.42 10.22
N ASP A 142 14.68 -7.58 11.53
CA ASP A 142 13.78 -8.29 12.47
C ASP A 142 12.86 -7.36 13.28
N GLU A 143 13.06 -6.04 13.23
CA GLU A 143 12.43 -5.10 14.16
C GLU A 143 11.76 -3.90 13.46
N THR A 144 11.63 -3.97 12.12
CA THR A 144 11.03 -2.95 11.25
C THR A 144 9.64 -2.49 11.68
N ASN A 145 8.85 -3.34 12.36
CA ASN A 145 7.53 -2.96 12.88
C ASN A 145 7.59 -1.91 13.99
N ARG A 146 8.59 -1.93 14.88
CA ARG A 146 8.63 -1.03 16.04
C ARG A 146 8.91 0.42 15.68
N LEU A 147 9.93 0.66 14.83
CA LEU A 147 10.21 2.00 14.33
C LEU A 147 9.04 2.53 13.47
N TRP A 148 8.38 1.64 12.71
CA TRP A 148 7.20 2.00 11.95
C TRP A 148 6.06 2.47 12.85
N GLU A 149 5.74 1.71 13.90
CA GLU A 149 4.74 2.08 14.92
C GLU A 149 5.10 3.38 15.64
N LEU A 150 6.38 3.55 16.01
CA LEU A 150 6.87 4.77 16.66
C LEU A 150 6.67 6.00 15.76
N PHE A 151 7.08 5.91 14.50
CA PHE A 151 6.95 7.02 13.55
C PHE A 151 5.49 7.29 13.19
N ALA A 152 4.65 6.25 13.07
CA ALA A 152 3.21 6.41 12.88
C ALA A 152 2.56 7.16 14.06
N ARG A 153 2.85 6.75 15.31
CA ARG A 153 2.37 7.42 16.53
C ARG A 153 2.85 8.86 16.62
N ALA A 154 4.10 9.11 16.23
CA ALA A 154 4.72 10.44 16.22
C ALA A 154 4.33 11.29 15.00
N LYS A 155 3.56 10.75 14.05
CA LYS A 155 3.21 11.38 12.77
C LYS A 155 4.45 11.87 12.00
N ILE A 156 5.50 11.05 11.96
CA ILE A 156 6.75 11.33 11.25
C ILE A 156 6.66 10.69 9.87
N ASN A 157 6.56 11.54 8.84
CA ASN A 157 6.42 11.08 7.46
C ASN A 157 7.73 11.25 6.69
N TYR A 158 8.49 12.30 7.02
CA TYR A 158 9.75 12.66 6.39
C TYR A 158 10.88 12.72 7.42
N VAL A 159 12.14 12.65 6.95
CA VAL A 159 13.31 12.80 7.83
C VAL A 159 13.30 14.14 8.56
N ARG A 160 12.85 15.23 7.92
CA ARG A 160 12.68 16.55 8.57
C ARG A 160 11.71 16.56 9.76
N ASP A 161 10.83 15.55 9.88
CA ASP A 161 9.89 15.44 11.00
C ASP A 161 10.52 14.79 12.25
N LEU A 162 11.73 14.23 12.15
CA LEU A 162 12.44 13.55 13.25
C LEU A 162 12.62 14.37 14.54
N PRO A 163 12.73 15.72 14.53
CA PRO A 163 12.73 16.51 15.77
C PRO A 163 11.50 16.28 16.66
N ARG A 164 10.38 15.81 16.12
CA ARG A 164 9.17 15.45 16.90
C ARG A 164 9.43 14.30 17.89
N LEU A 165 10.46 13.49 17.69
CA LEU A 165 10.83 12.44 18.64
C LEU A 165 11.28 13.02 20.00
N LEU A 166 11.77 14.27 20.03
CA LEU A 166 12.23 14.91 21.26
C LEU A 166 11.09 15.23 22.23
N THR A 167 9.83 15.21 21.78
CA THR A 167 8.66 15.45 22.64
C THR A 167 8.05 14.16 23.20
N LEU A 168 8.60 13.00 22.84
CA LEU A 168 8.02 11.70 23.20
C LEU A 168 8.88 10.94 24.21
N THR A 169 8.21 10.12 25.02
CA THR A 169 8.87 9.09 25.82
C THR A 169 9.13 7.88 24.92
N ILE A 170 10.40 7.49 24.79
CA ILE A 170 10.84 6.41 23.90
C ILE A 170 11.27 5.25 24.79
N ASP A 171 10.79 4.03 24.48
CA ASP A 171 11.19 2.85 25.22
C ASP A 171 12.67 2.48 24.94
N GLU A 172 13.29 1.72 25.83
CA GLU A 172 14.72 1.41 25.72
C GLU A 172 15.07 0.61 24.46
N LYS A 173 14.18 -0.27 24.00
CA LYS A 173 14.40 -1.13 22.82
C LYS A 173 14.31 -0.34 21.53
N ASP A 174 13.30 0.50 21.41
CA ASP A 174 13.08 1.43 20.30
C ASP A 174 14.25 2.43 20.21
N ASN A 175 14.80 2.85 21.35
CA ASN A 175 15.95 3.77 21.41
C ASN A 175 17.20 3.19 20.74
N VAL A 176 17.52 1.91 20.96
CA VAL A 176 18.71 1.27 20.34
C VAL A 176 18.60 1.26 18.82
N GLN A 177 17.44 0.87 18.29
CA GLN A 177 17.16 0.82 16.85
C GLN A 177 17.15 2.21 16.25
N LEU A 178 16.49 3.16 16.92
CA LEU A 178 16.43 4.55 16.52
C LEU A 178 17.82 5.17 16.41
N ILE A 179 18.69 4.95 17.39
CA ILE A 179 20.07 5.46 17.36
C ILE A 179 20.83 4.90 16.16
N ARG A 180 20.69 3.60 15.84
CA ARG A 180 21.33 3.00 14.66
C ARG A 180 20.81 3.63 13.37
N PHE A 181 19.50 3.82 13.27
CA PHE A 181 18.86 4.44 12.12
C PHE A 181 19.26 5.91 11.92
N LEU A 182 19.27 6.71 12.99
CA LEU A 182 19.70 8.11 12.94
C LEU A 182 21.17 8.25 12.56
N LYS A 183 22.05 7.38 13.09
CA LYS A 183 23.46 7.33 12.66
C LYS A 183 23.56 6.98 11.18
N TRP A 184 22.78 6.03 10.68
CA TRP A 184 22.75 5.73 9.27
C TRP A 184 22.33 6.97 8.45
N LEU A 185 21.30 7.72 8.87
CA LEU A 185 20.84 8.96 8.21
C LEU A 185 21.80 10.17 8.33
N SER A 186 22.87 10.09 9.13
CA SER A 186 23.89 11.16 9.20
C SER A 186 24.68 11.33 7.90
N GLU A 187 24.71 10.28 7.08
CA GLU A 187 25.35 10.29 5.77
C GLU A 187 24.34 10.65 4.67
N ASP A 188 24.78 11.44 3.69
CA ASP A 188 23.98 11.76 2.50
C ASP A 188 23.74 10.50 1.66
N LYS A 189 22.48 10.05 1.63
CA LYS A 189 22.12 8.79 0.96
C LYS A 189 22.09 8.90 -0.55
N LEU A 190 21.81 10.07 -1.10
CA LEU A 190 21.85 10.26 -2.55
C LEU A 190 23.28 10.34 -3.04
N ALA A 191 24.16 11.06 -2.33
CA ALA A 191 25.57 11.12 -2.66
C ALA A 191 26.24 9.74 -2.54
N LEU A 192 25.98 8.99 -1.46
CA LEU A 192 26.46 7.62 -1.31
C LEU A 192 26.03 6.75 -2.50
N LEU A 193 24.75 6.80 -2.87
CA LEU A 193 24.19 6.03 -3.97
C LEU A 193 24.90 6.35 -5.29
N LYS A 194 25.09 7.63 -5.61
CA LYS A 194 25.80 8.07 -6.82
C LYS A 194 27.25 7.59 -6.84
N ASN A 195 27.96 7.74 -5.72
CA ASN A 195 29.36 7.34 -5.62
C ASN A 195 29.52 5.82 -5.78
N GLU A 196 28.66 5.04 -5.15
CA GLU A 196 28.64 3.57 -5.25
C GLU A 196 28.27 3.12 -6.68
N LEU A 197 27.35 3.81 -7.34
CA LEU A 197 26.98 3.54 -8.73
C LEU A 197 28.12 3.87 -9.72
N HIS A 198 28.83 5.00 -9.54
CA HIS A 198 30.05 5.28 -10.31
C HIS A 198 31.14 4.24 -10.06
N SER A 199 31.28 3.75 -8.82
CA SER A 199 32.30 2.75 -8.46
C SER A 199 32.12 1.39 -9.18
N LEU A 200 30.96 1.15 -9.79
CA LEU A 200 30.74 -0.03 -10.63
C LEU A 200 31.62 0.00 -11.89
N PHE A 201 32.18 1.14 -12.29
CA PHE A 201 33.01 1.25 -13.47
C PHE A 201 34.48 1.31 -13.07
N LYS A 202 35.26 0.30 -13.49
CA LYS A 202 36.73 0.31 -13.30
C LYS A 202 37.45 1.11 -14.37
N LYS A 203 36.80 1.34 -15.51
CA LYS A 203 37.36 1.98 -16.70
C LYS A 203 36.27 2.85 -17.33
N SER A 204 36.62 4.07 -17.76
CA SER A 204 35.70 4.97 -18.49
C SER A 204 35.06 4.28 -19.69
N ARG A 205 35.86 3.52 -20.44
CA ARG A 205 35.39 2.75 -21.61
C ARG A 205 34.23 1.79 -21.27
N ASP A 206 34.28 1.14 -20.10
CA ASP A 206 33.23 0.18 -19.70
C ASP A 206 31.92 0.92 -19.39
N GLU A 207 32.00 2.12 -18.82
CA GLU A 207 30.85 3.01 -18.61
C GLU A 207 30.26 3.48 -19.94
N ASP A 208 31.09 3.97 -20.86
CA ASP A 208 30.65 4.50 -22.16
C ASP A 208 29.99 3.41 -23.03
N ILE A 209 30.54 2.20 -23.02
CA ILE A 209 29.94 1.03 -23.69
C ILE A 209 28.56 0.74 -23.10
N LEU A 210 28.44 0.68 -21.77
CA LEU A 210 27.17 0.36 -21.12
C LEU A 210 26.13 1.47 -21.33
N ARG A 211 26.57 2.73 -21.33
CA ARG A 211 25.75 3.89 -21.64
C ARG A 211 25.17 3.82 -23.06
N LYS A 212 25.99 3.46 -24.07
CA LYS A 212 25.50 3.23 -25.43
C LYS A 212 24.49 2.08 -25.49
N ARG A 213 24.73 0.97 -24.78
CA ARG A 213 23.77 -0.13 -24.67
C ARG A 213 22.44 0.31 -24.04
N ALA A 214 22.52 1.09 -22.95
CA ALA A 214 21.34 1.62 -22.26
C ALA A 214 20.48 2.53 -23.14
N LYS A 215 21.11 3.27 -24.06
CA LYS A 215 20.44 4.12 -25.06
C LYS A 215 19.95 3.35 -26.30
N GLY A 216 20.06 2.03 -26.33
CA GLY A 216 19.58 1.18 -27.41
C GLY A 216 20.59 0.88 -28.52
N GLY A 217 21.85 1.28 -28.37
CA GLY A 217 22.90 1.03 -29.36
C GLY A 217 23.14 -0.47 -29.60
N THR A 218 23.32 -0.85 -30.85
CA THR A 218 23.49 -2.25 -31.24
C THR A 218 24.88 -2.79 -30.88
N LEU A 219 25.03 -4.13 -30.83
CA LEU A 219 26.36 -4.71 -30.62
C LEU A 219 27.30 -4.32 -31.77
N GLU A 220 26.81 -4.26 -33.00
CA GLU A 220 27.57 -3.93 -34.20
C GLU A 220 28.15 -2.50 -34.14
N GLU A 221 27.30 -1.52 -33.81
CA GLU A 221 27.70 -0.12 -33.63
C GLU A 221 28.81 0.02 -32.61
N ILE A 222 28.64 -0.61 -31.44
CA ILE A 222 29.60 -0.52 -30.34
C ILE A 222 30.90 -1.26 -30.67
N CYS A 223 30.82 -2.40 -31.34
CA CYS A 223 32.01 -3.15 -31.76
C CYS A 223 32.87 -2.36 -32.74
N THR A 224 32.23 -1.65 -33.67
CA THR A 224 32.88 -0.75 -34.63
C THR A 224 33.54 0.42 -33.91
N ASP A 225 32.81 1.10 -33.03
CA ASP A 225 33.29 2.29 -32.32
C ASP A 225 34.47 2.03 -31.38
N TYR A 226 34.51 0.84 -30.76
CA TYR A 226 35.52 0.51 -29.74
C TYR A 226 36.52 -0.57 -30.19
N ALA A 227 36.44 -1.04 -31.44
CA ALA A 227 37.28 -2.10 -32.00
C ALA A 227 37.33 -3.36 -31.11
N ILE A 228 36.17 -3.82 -30.65
CA ILE A 228 36.02 -5.02 -29.83
C ILE A 228 35.04 -6.01 -30.46
N THR A 229 35.11 -7.28 -30.08
CA THR A 229 34.16 -8.29 -30.55
C THR A 229 32.81 -8.15 -29.85
N HIS A 230 31.74 -8.68 -30.47
CA HIS A 230 30.40 -8.76 -29.86
C HIS A 230 30.45 -9.44 -28.49
N GLU A 231 31.26 -10.49 -28.38
CA GLU A 231 31.46 -11.21 -27.13
C GLU A 231 32.19 -10.35 -26.09
N GLY A 232 33.15 -9.52 -26.51
CA GLY A 232 33.81 -8.54 -25.64
C GLY A 232 32.80 -7.55 -25.03
N VAL A 233 31.87 -7.02 -25.83
CA VAL A 233 30.79 -6.14 -25.34
C VAL A 233 29.93 -6.87 -24.31
N ARG A 234 29.49 -8.11 -24.62
CA ARG A 234 28.67 -8.92 -23.70
C ARG A 234 29.37 -9.21 -22.39
N GLN A 235 30.67 -9.49 -22.41
CA GLN A 235 31.46 -9.74 -21.20
C GLN A 235 31.59 -8.49 -20.33
N ILE A 236 31.76 -7.31 -20.92
CA ILE A 236 31.78 -6.04 -20.19
C ILE A 236 30.42 -5.81 -19.54
N GLU A 237 29.34 -5.96 -20.31
CA GLU A 237 27.97 -5.79 -19.84
C GLU A 237 27.67 -6.72 -18.66
N LYS A 238 27.99 -8.01 -18.79
CA LYS A 238 27.82 -9.00 -17.72
C LYS A 238 28.60 -8.64 -16.46
N LYS A 239 29.87 -8.22 -16.61
CA LYS A 239 30.71 -7.82 -15.47
C LYS A 239 30.16 -6.62 -14.71
N VAL A 240 29.59 -5.64 -15.41
CA VAL A 240 28.94 -4.49 -14.75
C VAL A 240 27.63 -4.92 -14.11
N GLN A 241 26.82 -5.73 -14.79
CA GLN A 241 25.57 -6.27 -14.26
C GLN A 241 25.79 -7.05 -12.95
N ASP A 242 26.81 -7.92 -12.90
CA ASP A 242 27.15 -8.67 -11.68
C ASP A 242 27.54 -7.74 -10.51
N ARG A 243 28.21 -6.62 -10.80
CA ARG A 243 28.52 -5.59 -9.78
C ARG A 243 27.27 -4.83 -9.35
N PHE A 244 26.40 -4.50 -10.30
CA PHE A 244 25.14 -3.85 -10.04
C PHE A 244 24.22 -4.70 -9.17
N GLU A 245 24.18 -6.02 -9.36
CA GLU A 245 23.39 -6.93 -8.52
C GLU A 245 23.88 -6.97 -7.07
N ARG A 246 25.20 -6.96 -6.85
CA ARG A 246 25.78 -6.83 -5.49
C ARG A 246 25.45 -5.47 -4.87
N TYR A 247 25.50 -4.41 -5.66
CA TYR A 247 25.11 -3.07 -5.26
C TYR A 247 23.63 -3.01 -4.88
N LEU A 248 22.74 -3.63 -5.67
CA LEU A 248 21.32 -3.75 -5.36
C LEU A 248 21.07 -4.48 -4.04
N ALA A 249 21.73 -5.62 -3.82
CA ALA A 249 21.54 -6.43 -2.63
C ALA A 249 22.06 -5.76 -1.34
N ARG A 250 23.17 -5.00 -1.44
CA ARG A 250 23.79 -4.33 -0.29
C ARG A 250 23.12 -3.00 0.05
N ILE A 251 22.89 -2.14 -0.94
CA ILE A 251 22.48 -0.75 -0.74
C ILE A 251 20.97 -0.56 -0.92
N MET A 252 20.30 -1.44 -1.68
CA MET A 252 18.88 -1.31 -2.02
C MET A 252 18.52 0.08 -2.60
N PRO A 253 19.26 0.56 -3.62
CA PRO A 253 19.15 1.92 -4.15
C PRO A 253 17.75 2.25 -4.69
N HIS A 254 17.01 1.26 -5.18
CA HIS A 254 15.64 1.45 -5.66
C HIS A 254 14.69 1.90 -4.55
N TYR A 255 14.87 1.44 -3.30
CA TYR A 255 14.11 1.93 -2.15
C TYR A 255 14.57 3.30 -1.68
N ILE A 256 15.87 3.57 -1.71
CA ILE A 256 16.41 4.90 -1.39
C ILE A 256 15.84 5.94 -2.37
N LEU A 257 15.94 5.71 -3.68
CA LEU A 257 15.37 6.60 -4.70
C LEU A 257 13.86 6.73 -4.54
N TYR A 258 13.17 5.63 -4.27
CA TYR A 258 11.74 5.66 -3.99
C TYR A 258 11.41 6.50 -2.75
N ALA A 259 12.27 6.58 -1.73
CA ALA A 259 12.06 7.46 -0.58
C ALA A 259 11.97 8.95 -0.97
N TYR A 260 12.69 9.37 -2.01
CA TYR A 260 12.65 10.73 -2.55
C TYR A 260 11.59 10.94 -3.64
N SER A 261 10.88 9.88 -4.07
CA SER A 261 9.82 9.99 -5.06
C SER A 261 8.60 10.72 -4.48
N ILE A 262 8.13 11.73 -5.22
CA ILE A 262 6.87 12.43 -4.94
C ILE A 262 5.72 11.41 -5.00
N LYS A 263 5.75 10.55 -6.01
CA LYS A 263 4.70 9.56 -6.28
C LYS A 263 4.72 8.41 -5.26
N SER A 264 3.56 7.80 -5.07
CA SER A 264 3.38 6.58 -4.28
C SER A 264 3.23 5.37 -5.18
N GLY A 265 3.56 4.18 -4.67
CA GLY A 265 3.46 2.89 -5.37
C GLY A 265 4.58 2.62 -6.39
N TYR A 266 5.15 3.66 -7.00
CA TYR A 266 6.20 3.51 -8.01
C TYR A 266 7.17 4.70 -8.06
N ILE A 267 8.25 4.52 -8.82
CA ILE A 267 9.20 5.56 -9.20
C ILE A 267 9.29 5.66 -10.72
N SER A 268 9.04 6.85 -11.28
CA SER A 268 9.08 7.06 -12.72
C SER A 268 10.51 7.28 -13.22
N ILE A 269 10.73 7.11 -14.54
CA ILE A 269 12.01 7.46 -15.15
C ILE A 269 12.35 8.93 -14.90
N GLU A 270 11.39 9.85 -14.97
CA GLU A 270 11.65 11.28 -14.74
C GLU A 270 12.17 11.53 -13.32
N ASN A 271 11.63 10.82 -12.31
CA ASN A 271 12.13 10.91 -10.94
C ASN A 271 13.55 10.33 -10.81
N ILE A 272 13.84 9.19 -11.45
CA ILE A 272 15.18 8.59 -11.44
C ILE A 272 16.18 9.54 -12.10
N THR A 273 15.83 10.13 -13.25
CA THR A 273 16.67 11.09 -13.96
C THR A 273 16.92 12.35 -13.16
N ALA A 274 15.89 12.89 -12.47
CA ALA A 274 16.07 14.04 -11.60
C ALA A 274 17.04 13.77 -10.42
N LEU A 275 16.99 12.55 -9.86
CA LEU A 275 17.82 12.18 -8.71
C LEU A 275 19.23 11.76 -9.10
N LEU A 276 19.39 10.95 -10.15
CA LEU A 276 20.66 10.37 -10.57
C LEU A 276 21.38 11.17 -11.65
N GLY A 277 20.69 12.03 -12.39
CA GLY A 277 21.27 12.79 -13.50
C GLY A 277 21.74 11.89 -14.63
N ASP A 278 23.02 12.06 -15.00
CA ASP A 278 23.68 11.34 -16.08
C ASP A 278 23.75 9.83 -15.85
N LEU A 279 23.75 9.34 -14.62
CA LEU A 279 23.77 7.90 -14.33
C LEU A 279 22.41 7.18 -14.50
N SER A 280 21.34 7.92 -14.79
CA SER A 280 19.98 7.38 -14.79
C SER A 280 19.73 6.32 -15.86
N ASP A 281 20.24 6.51 -17.07
CA ASP A 281 20.09 5.59 -18.19
C ASP A 281 20.68 4.21 -17.86
N ILE A 282 21.90 4.18 -17.32
CA ILE A 282 22.58 2.96 -16.92
C ILE A 282 21.86 2.30 -15.75
N PHE A 283 21.45 3.06 -14.73
CA PHE A 283 20.71 2.51 -13.59
C PHE A 283 19.42 1.82 -14.03
N ILE A 284 18.62 2.49 -14.88
CA ILE A 284 17.37 1.95 -15.41
C ILE A 284 17.64 0.69 -16.22
N TYR A 285 18.64 0.73 -17.11
CA TYR A 285 19.01 -0.41 -17.94
C TYR A 285 19.39 -1.63 -17.09
N CYS A 286 20.28 -1.46 -16.12
CA CYS A 286 20.71 -2.54 -15.25
C CYS A 286 19.57 -3.07 -14.37
N LEU A 287 18.73 -2.18 -13.81
CA LEU A 287 17.59 -2.59 -12.99
C LEU A 287 16.53 -3.36 -13.78
N LYS A 288 16.26 -2.99 -15.04
CA LYS A 288 15.38 -3.77 -15.94
C LYS A 288 15.90 -5.18 -16.17
N LYS A 289 17.22 -5.36 -16.20
CA LYS A 289 17.86 -6.67 -16.43
C LYS A 289 18.04 -7.49 -15.16
N SER A 290 18.02 -6.85 -13.99
CA SER A 290 18.14 -7.53 -12.71
C SER A 290 16.87 -8.30 -12.38
N ASN A 291 17.01 -9.51 -11.84
CA ASN A 291 15.90 -10.25 -11.26
C ASN A 291 15.62 -9.76 -9.82
N CYS A 292 15.17 -8.50 -9.68
CA CYS A 292 14.88 -7.90 -8.39
C CYS A 292 13.42 -8.14 -7.98
N PRO A 293 13.14 -8.91 -6.91
CA PRO A 293 11.77 -9.21 -6.50
C PRO A 293 11.02 -8.02 -5.90
N THR A 294 11.71 -6.91 -5.62
CA THR A 294 11.14 -5.71 -4.99
C THR A 294 11.11 -4.50 -5.92
N ALA A 295 11.46 -4.68 -7.19
CA ALA A 295 11.41 -3.63 -8.20
C ALA A 295 10.95 -4.22 -9.53
N HIS A 296 9.72 -3.89 -9.93
CA HIS A 296 9.10 -4.41 -11.15
C HIS A 296 8.92 -3.32 -12.19
N TRP A 297 9.46 -3.55 -13.38
CA TRP A 297 9.26 -2.62 -14.49
C TRP A 297 7.80 -2.62 -14.96
N SER A 298 7.24 -1.43 -15.18
CA SER A 298 5.93 -1.23 -15.79
C SER A 298 6.03 -0.22 -16.94
N GLU A 299 5.68 -0.66 -18.14
CA GLU A 299 5.55 0.20 -19.31
C GLU A 299 4.44 1.24 -19.12
N GLU A 300 3.31 0.87 -18.49
CA GLU A 300 2.17 1.78 -18.28
C GLU A 300 2.56 2.99 -17.40
N PHE A 301 3.42 2.77 -16.40
CA PHE A 301 3.93 3.84 -15.55
C PHE A 301 5.15 4.56 -16.11
N ASN A 302 5.80 3.99 -17.13
CA ASN A 302 7.15 4.35 -17.53
C ASN A 302 8.10 4.43 -16.31
N GLY A 303 8.14 3.34 -15.52
CA GLY A 303 8.81 3.33 -14.22
C GLY A 303 8.85 1.98 -13.53
N PHE A 304 9.33 1.96 -12.29
CA PHE A 304 9.42 0.77 -11.46
C PHE A 304 8.43 0.82 -10.30
N ILE A 305 7.61 -0.22 -10.18
CA ILE A 305 6.78 -0.49 -9.00
C ILE A 305 7.69 -1.06 -7.93
N ILE A 306 7.72 -0.43 -6.75
CA ILE A 306 8.64 -0.76 -5.67
C ILE A 306 7.90 -1.40 -4.51
N GLY A 307 8.41 -2.54 -4.03
CA GLY A 307 7.80 -3.32 -2.95
C GLY A 307 6.73 -4.29 -3.46
N ASP A 308 5.55 -4.27 -2.84
CA ASP A 308 4.46 -5.19 -3.18
C ASP A 308 3.82 -4.81 -4.52
N SER A 309 3.86 -5.72 -5.50
CA SER A 309 3.26 -5.57 -6.82
C SER A 309 1.85 -6.18 -6.93
N LYS A 310 1.31 -6.78 -5.85
CA LYS A 310 -0.01 -7.42 -5.85
C LYS A 310 -1.14 -6.47 -6.23
N TRP A 311 -1.12 -5.22 -5.75
CA TRP A 311 -2.13 -4.22 -6.08
C TRP A 311 -2.19 -3.97 -7.60
N TYR A 312 -1.05 -4.00 -8.28
CA TYR A 312 -1.00 -3.77 -9.73
C TYR A 312 -1.55 -4.96 -10.50
N GLU A 313 -1.27 -6.19 -10.07
CA GLU A 313 -1.86 -7.39 -10.65
C GLU A 313 -3.37 -7.49 -10.40
N GLN A 314 -3.85 -7.01 -9.24
CA GLN A 314 -5.28 -6.87 -8.97
C GLN A 314 -5.93 -5.84 -9.89
N LEU A 315 -5.30 -4.67 -10.06
CA LEU A 315 -5.77 -3.64 -10.99
C LEU A 315 -5.86 -4.17 -12.42
N LYS A 316 -4.86 -4.91 -12.91
CA LYS A 316 -4.91 -5.56 -14.24
C LYS A 316 -6.10 -6.50 -14.39
N LYS A 317 -6.38 -7.34 -13.37
CA LYS A 317 -7.55 -8.23 -13.37
C LYS A 317 -8.87 -7.45 -13.37
N TYR A 318 -8.93 -6.36 -12.61
CA TYR A 318 -10.10 -5.49 -12.56
C TYR A 318 -10.35 -4.81 -13.92
N LYS A 319 -9.30 -4.28 -14.57
CA LYS A 319 -9.35 -3.67 -15.91
C LYS A 319 -9.96 -4.58 -16.99
N GLN A 320 -9.83 -5.90 -16.83
CA GLN A 320 -10.43 -6.87 -17.76
C GLN A 320 -11.97 -6.91 -17.66
N ARG A 321 -12.53 -6.58 -16.49
CA ARG A 321 -13.97 -6.59 -16.22
C ARG A 321 -14.64 -5.25 -16.47
N LEU A 322 -13.86 -4.20 -16.70
CA LEU A 322 -14.39 -2.87 -17.01
C LEU A 322 -15.20 -2.89 -18.31
N PRO A 323 -16.30 -2.10 -18.36
CA PRO A 323 -17.13 -2.02 -19.55
C PRO A 323 -16.34 -1.52 -20.76
N GLU A 324 -16.79 -1.89 -21.95
CA GLU A 324 -16.15 -1.45 -23.20
C GLU A 324 -16.41 0.02 -23.53
N ILE A 325 -17.49 0.56 -22.97
CA ILE A 325 -17.96 1.93 -23.15
C ILE A 325 -18.40 2.47 -21.79
N PHE A 326 -17.98 3.68 -21.45
CA PHE A 326 -18.52 4.46 -20.35
C PHE A 326 -18.52 5.95 -20.68
N ASP A 327 -19.45 6.68 -20.09
CA ASP A 327 -19.59 8.12 -20.30
C ASP A 327 -18.44 8.88 -19.61
N VAL A 328 -17.98 9.97 -20.22
CA VAL A 328 -16.89 10.79 -19.67
C VAL A 328 -17.24 11.32 -18.27
N GLU A 329 -18.51 11.65 -18.05
CA GLU A 329 -19.01 12.16 -16.77
C GLU A 329 -18.95 11.11 -15.64
N SER A 330 -18.94 9.82 -15.98
CA SER A 330 -18.90 8.71 -15.01
C SER A 330 -17.47 8.28 -14.62
N VAL A 331 -16.45 8.88 -15.22
CA VAL A 331 -15.06 8.45 -15.03
C VAL A 331 -14.60 8.66 -13.60
N ASP A 332 -14.83 9.83 -13.03
CA ASP A 332 -14.32 10.12 -11.69
C ASP A 332 -14.95 9.20 -10.64
N GLU A 333 -16.25 8.90 -10.78
CA GLU A 333 -16.95 7.93 -9.94
C GLU A 333 -16.38 6.52 -10.10
N LEU A 334 -16.12 6.08 -11.34
CA LEU A 334 -15.48 4.79 -11.62
C LEU A 334 -14.08 4.70 -11.02
N ILE A 335 -13.26 5.74 -11.16
CA ILE A 335 -11.89 5.76 -10.62
C ILE A 335 -11.92 5.81 -9.09
N ALA A 336 -12.86 6.53 -8.48
CA ALA A 336 -13.06 6.53 -7.04
C ALA A 336 -13.42 5.13 -6.52
N ASP A 337 -14.41 4.47 -7.15
CA ASP A 337 -14.79 3.09 -6.81
C ASP A 337 -13.63 2.10 -6.91
N ILE A 338 -12.82 2.21 -7.98
CA ILE A 338 -11.62 1.37 -8.14
C ILE A 338 -10.59 1.64 -7.04
N SER A 339 -10.37 2.91 -6.70
CA SER A 339 -9.38 3.32 -5.71
C SER A 339 -9.75 2.82 -4.31
N ASP A 340 -11.03 2.93 -3.96
CA ASP A 340 -11.56 2.52 -2.65
C ASP A 340 -11.63 0.99 -2.53
N ASN A 341 -12.10 0.29 -3.56
CA ASN A 341 -12.23 -1.18 -3.52
C ASN A 341 -10.88 -1.91 -3.50
N LEU A 342 -9.84 -1.34 -4.10
CA LEU A 342 -8.52 -1.99 -4.20
C LEU A 342 -7.48 -1.42 -3.23
N VAL A 343 -7.78 -0.34 -2.52
CA VAL A 343 -6.87 0.35 -1.59
C VAL A 343 -5.51 0.62 -2.25
N LEU A 344 -5.56 1.31 -3.40
CA LEU A 344 -4.40 1.47 -4.26
C LEU A 344 -3.36 2.43 -3.64
N PRO A 345 -2.06 2.06 -3.61
CA PRO A 345 -1.01 2.91 -3.05
C PRO A 345 -0.52 3.97 -4.06
N ILE A 346 -1.38 4.45 -4.96
CA ILE A 346 -1.07 5.43 -6.01
C ILE A 346 -2.07 6.59 -5.98
N ALA A 347 -1.69 7.74 -6.53
CA ALA A 347 -2.58 8.90 -6.58
C ALA A 347 -3.74 8.68 -7.56
N PHE A 348 -4.88 9.35 -7.32
CA PHE A 348 -6.08 9.28 -8.16
C PHE A 348 -5.78 9.50 -9.64
N ASP A 349 -5.01 10.53 -9.98
CA ASP A 349 -4.63 10.85 -11.37
C ASP A 349 -3.82 9.72 -12.02
N ASP A 350 -2.99 9.02 -11.25
CA ASP A 350 -2.24 7.87 -11.75
C ASP A 350 -3.18 6.68 -12.00
N VAL A 351 -4.18 6.43 -11.12
CA VAL A 351 -5.22 5.41 -11.35
C VAL A 351 -5.98 5.71 -12.63
N SER A 352 -6.45 6.95 -12.78
CA SER A 352 -7.18 7.43 -13.96
C SER A 352 -6.38 7.18 -15.24
N ARG A 353 -5.11 7.59 -15.26
CA ARG A 353 -4.21 7.35 -16.40
C ARG A 353 -4.06 5.86 -16.75
N LEU A 354 -3.89 4.99 -15.76
CA LEU A 354 -3.73 3.55 -15.98
C LEU A 354 -4.99 2.87 -16.50
N VAL A 355 -6.15 3.29 -16.01
CA VAL A 355 -7.43 2.75 -16.46
C VAL A 355 -7.69 3.21 -17.89
N LEU A 356 -7.53 4.52 -18.16
CA LEU A 356 -7.84 5.12 -19.45
C LEU A 356 -6.83 4.83 -20.56
N VAL A 357 -5.63 4.31 -20.24
CA VAL A 357 -4.62 3.94 -21.27
C VAL A 357 -5.15 2.90 -22.26
N ASP A 358 -6.10 2.05 -21.86
CA ASP A 358 -6.72 1.05 -22.72
C ASP A 358 -7.94 1.58 -23.49
N TYR A 359 -8.26 2.86 -23.29
CA TYR A 359 -9.40 3.55 -23.85
C TYR A 359 -8.95 4.71 -24.75
N SER A 360 -9.86 5.11 -25.61
CA SER A 360 -9.76 6.28 -26.48
C SER A 360 -11.01 7.12 -26.28
N LEU A 361 -10.82 8.42 -26.06
CA LEU A 361 -11.93 9.36 -25.98
C LEU A 361 -12.55 9.54 -27.37
N SER A 362 -13.85 9.34 -27.48
CA SER A 362 -14.60 9.42 -28.73
C SER A 362 -15.93 10.12 -28.47
N GLY A 363 -16.04 11.39 -28.86
CA GLY A 363 -17.22 12.20 -28.55
C GLY A 363 -17.40 12.38 -27.04
N LYS A 364 -18.46 11.79 -26.48
CA LYS A 364 -18.82 11.91 -25.05
C LYS A 364 -18.52 10.66 -24.23
N VAL A 365 -17.87 9.66 -24.83
CA VAL A 365 -17.61 8.37 -24.19
C VAL A 365 -16.15 7.97 -24.33
N TYR A 366 -15.69 7.16 -23.38
CA TYR A 366 -14.45 6.41 -23.52
C TYR A 366 -14.73 5.05 -24.14
N LEU A 367 -13.95 4.72 -25.16
CA LEU A 367 -14.04 3.48 -25.92
C LEU A 367 -12.82 2.62 -25.73
N LYS A 368 -13.00 1.34 -25.41
CA LYS A 368 -11.86 0.41 -25.35
C LYS A 368 -11.20 0.32 -26.73
N LYS A 369 -9.87 0.49 -26.81
CA LYS A 369 -9.10 0.63 -28.07
C LYS A 369 -9.31 -0.48 -29.12
N LYS A 370 -9.84 -1.64 -28.73
CA LYS A 370 -10.12 -2.79 -29.62
C LYS A 370 -11.58 -2.87 -30.12
N MET A 371 -12.40 -1.85 -29.88
CA MET A 371 -13.84 -1.92 -30.19
C MET A 371 -14.12 -1.84 -31.70
N SER A 372 -14.98 -2.73 -32.21
CA SER A 372 -15.35 -2.78 -33.63
C SER A 372 -16.54 -1.87 -33.95
N LEU A 373 -16.67 -1.49 -35.24
CA LEU A 373 -17.85 -0.75 -35.74
C LEU A 373 -19.16 -1.47 -35.42
N SER A 374 -19.20 -2.80 -35.53
CA SER A 374 -20.39 -3.59 -35.18
C SER A 374 -20.79 -3.42 -33.71
N ARG A 375 -19.83 -3.27 -32.80
CA ARG A 375 -20.10 -3.03 -31.38
C ARG A 375 -20.64 -1.62 -31.13
N MET A 376 -20.09 -0.62 -31.82
CA MET A 376 -20.64 0.74 -31.82
C MET A 376 -22.11 0.73 -32.28
N TYR A 377 -22.40 0.01 -33.35
CA TYR A 377 -23.75 -0.08 -33.90
C TYR A 377 -24.71 -0.75 -32.90
N TYR A 378 -24.26 -1.84 -32.27
CA TYR A 378 -25.04 -2.52 -31.24
C TYR A 378 -25.39 -1.56 -30.10
N ALA A 379 -24.42 -0.81 -29.57
CA ALA A 379 -24.65 0.14 -28.48
C ALA A 379 -25.63 1.27 -28.86
N VAL A 380 -25.57 1.77 -30.10
CA VAL A 380 -26.54 2.76 -30.60
C VAL A 380 -27.95 2.16 -30.70
N LEU A 381 -28.06 0.94 -31.22
CA LEU A 381 -29.34 0.24 -31.33
C LEU A 381 -29.95 -0.02 -29.96
N GLU A 382 -29.15 -0.47 -29.00
CA GLU A 382 -29.59 -0.74 -27.63
C GLU A 382 -30.10 0.53 -26.93
N LYS A 383 -29.40 1.66 -27.09
CA LYS A 383 -29.75 2.92 -26.43
C LYS A 383 -30.92 3.65 -27.08
N TYR A 384 -30.99 3.70 -28.42
CA TYR A 384 -31.93 4.58 -29.14
C TYR A 384 -33.01 3.84 -29.93
N TYR A 385 -32.88 2.53 -30.14
CA TYR A 385 -33.82 1.73 -30.93
C TYR A 385 -34.31 0.48 -30.17
N PRO A 386 -34.83 0.61 -28.93
CA PRO A 386 -35.32 -0.54 -28.16
C PRO A 386 -36.47 -1.28 -28.87
N ASP A 387 -37.31 -0.56 -29.63
CA ASP A 387 -38.42 -1.13 -30.42
C ASP A 387 -37.99 -1.56 -31.83
N GLY A 388 -36.70 -1.47 -32.15
CA GLY A 388 -36.12 -1.78 -33.44
C GLY A 388 -35.99 -0.60 -34.40
N ILE A 389 -35.14 -0.78 -35.40
CA ILE A 389 -34.79 0.17 -36.45
C ILE A 389 -35.38 -0.25 -37.80
N LYS A 390 -35.83 0.71 -38.60
CA LYS A 390 -36.26 0.45 -39.98
C LYS A 390 -35.05 0.54 -40.90
N LEU A 391 -34.77 -0.53 -41.64
CA LEU A 391 -33.66 -0.58 -42.60
C LEU A 391 -34.11 -0.17 -44.00
N TYR A 392 -33.15 0.27 -44.82
CA TYR A 392 -33.38 0.76 -46.19
C TYR A 392 -34.29 1.99 -46.25
N ASP A 393 -34.27 2.78 -45.18
CA ASP A 393 -34.98 4.05 -45.06
C ASP A 393 -33.94 5.15 -44.87
N ASP A 394 -33.78 6.03 -45.86
CA ASP A 394 -32.71 7.04 -45.84
C ASP A 394 -32.83 8.00 -44.65
N SER A 395 -34.06 8.31 -44.23
CA SER A 395 -34.29 9.18 -43.08
C SER A 395 -33.82 8.53 -41.77
N GLU A 396 -34.07 7.23 -41.60
CA GLU A 396 -33.56 6.49 -40.44
C GLU A 396 -32.07 6.22 -40.51
N ALA A 397 -31.50 6.01 -41.70
CA ALA A 397 -30.06 5.89 -41.85
C ALA A 397 -29.34 7.19 -41.44
N ILE A 398 -29.88 8.36 -41.81
CA ILE A 398 -29.36 9.67 -41.38
C ILE A 398 -29.50 9.83 -39.87
N ARG A 399 -30.65 9.47 -39.30
CA ARG A 399 -30.89 9.54 -37.85
C ARG A 399 -29.91 8.65 -37.07
N PHE A 400 -29.70 7.43 -37.53
CA PHE A 400 -28.73 6.49 -36.96
C PHE A 400 -27.31 7.07 -37.02
N ARG A 401 -26.87 7.62 -38.16
CA ARG A 401 -25.57 8.31 -38.27
C ARG A 401 -25.43 9.44 -37.26
N ASN A 402 -26.48 10.23 -37.06
CA ASN A 402 -26.48 11.31 -36.08
C ASN A 402 -26.37 10.79 -34.64
N TYR A 403 -26.99 9.66 -34.31
CA TYR A 403 -26.81 9.03 -33.00
C TYR A 403 -25.41 8.46 -32.79
N VAL A 404 -24.83 7.82 -33.82
CA VAL A 404 -23.44 7.37 -33.80
C VAL A 404 -22.52 8.57 -33.58
N ARG A 405 -22.70 9.65 -34.34
CA ARG A 405 -21.90 10.87 -34.20
C ARG A 405 -22.09 11.55 -32.85
N GLY A 406 -23.32 11.53 -32.33
CA GLY A 406 -23.65 12.12 -31.03
C GLY A 406 -22.99 11.39 -29.85
N LEU A 407 -22.90 10.06 -29.92
CA LEU A 407 -22.23 9.25 -28.88
C LEU A 407 -20.71 9.23 -29.05
N PHE A 408 -20.25 8.86 -30.24
CA PHE A 408 -18.86 8.51 -30.49
C PHE A 408 -18.07 9.62 -31.21
N GLY A 409 -18.67 10.74 -31.56
CA GLY A 409 -18.00 11.80 -32.31
C GLY A 409 -17.78 11.43 -33.77
N ASP A 410 -16.69 11.90 -34.36
CA ASP A 410 -16.45 11.76 -35.81
C ASP A 410 -15.84 10.40 -36.16
N VAL A 411 -16.71 9.39 -36.23
CA VAL A 411 -16.35 8.01 -36.60
C VAL A 411 -16.47 7.85 -38.12
N SER A 412 -15.47 7.23 -38.74
CA SER A 412 -15.48 6.89 -40.17
C SER A 412 -16.54 5.83 -40.48
N LEU A 413 -17.74 6.29 -40.83
CA LEU A 413 -18.85 5.45 -41.29
C LEU A 413 -18.81 5.26 -42.80
N PRO A 414 -19.31 4.13 -43.33
CA PRO A 414 -19.50 3.98 -44.76
C PRO A 414 -20.36 5.12 -45.34
N GLU A 415 -19.95 5.69 -46.47
CA GLU A 415 -20.73 6.71 -47.16
C GLU A 415 -22.06 6.15 -47.67
N ASN A 416 -22.06 4.89 -48.12
CA ASN A 416 -23.25 4.22 -48.61
C ASN A 416 -24.17 3.71 -47.47
N ASN A 417 -25.41 4.21 -47.41
CA ASN A 417 -26.44 3.74 -46.46
C ASN A 417 -26.66 2.22 -46.54
N ARG A 418 -26.56 1.62 -47.73
CA ARG A 418 -26.72 0.18 -47.93
C ARG A 418 -25.69 -0.64 -47.16
N ALA A 419 -24.45 -0.12 -47.05
CA ALA A 419 -23.40 -0.80 -46.31
C ALA A 419 -23.68 -0.80 -44.79
N ILE A 420 -24.28 0.27 -44.27
CA ILE A 420 -24.74 0.35 -42.87
C ILE A 420 -25.91 -0.63 -42.67
N ASP A 421 -26.92 -0.60 -43.54
CA ASP A 421 -28.07 -1.50 -43.45
C ASP A 421 -27.68 -2.98 -43.43
N VAL A 422 -26.71 -3.40 -44.26
CA VAL A 422 -26.22 -4.79 -44.27
C VAL A 422 -25.64 -5.17 -42.91
N ARG A 423 -24.81 -4.31 -42.31
CA ARG A 423 -24.23 -4.56 -40.97
C ARG A 423 -25.28 -4.56 -39.87
N LEU A 424 -26.25 -3.65 -39.93
CA LEU A 424 -27.36 -3.64 -38.98
C LEU A 424 -28.23 -4.89 -39.12
N ALA A 425 -28.45 -5.37 -40.34
CA ALA A 425 -29.21 -6.58 -40.60
C ALA A 425 -28.53 -7.84 -40.03
N GLU A 426 -27.19 -7.90 -40.03
CA GLU A 426 -26.38 -8.96 -39.40
C GLU A 426 -26.54 -8.98 -37.86
N LEU A 427 -26.72 -7.81 -37.23
CA LEU A 427 -26.80 -7.65 -35.78
C LEU A 427 -28.24 -7.79 -35.21
N THR A 428 -29.25 -7.68 -36.07
CA THR A 428 -30.66 -7.55 -35.66
C THR A 428 -31.52 -8.65 -36.27
N ILE A 429 -32.72 -8.83 -35.74
CA ILE A 429 -33.73 -9.81 -36.15
C ILE A 429 -34.96 -9.09 -36.71
N LEU A 430 -35.56 -9.62 -37.76
CA LEU A 430 -36.77 -9.05 -38.36
C LEU A 430 -37.92 -9.03 -37.33
N CYS A 431 -38.49 -7.87 -37.06
CA CYS A 431 -39.62 -7.70 -36.13
C CYS A 431 -40.88 -7.09 -36.77
N ASP A 432 -40.74 -6.41 -37.90
CA ASP A 432 -41.88 -5.90 -38.68
C ASP A 432 -41.46 -5.69 -40.15
N ARG A 433 -42.36 -5.17 -40.99
CA ARG A 433 -42.10 -4.84 -42.40
C ARG A 433 -40.93 -3.85 -42.53
N GLY A 434 -39.74 -4.39 -42.81
CA GLY A 434 -38.50 -3.61 -42.93
C GLY A 434 -37.92 -3.15 -41.58
N LYS A 435 -38.56 -3.49 -40.45
CA LYS A 435 -38.09 -3.15 -39.10
C LYS A 435 -37.38 -4.34 -38.46
N ARG A 436 -36.27 -4.08 -37.78
CA ARG A 436 -35.46 -5.10 -37.12
C ARG A 436 -35.08 -4.68 -35.71
N ILE A 437 -35.07 -5.61 -34.77
CA ILE A 437 -34.78 -5.41 -33.35
C ILE A 437 -33.52 -6.19 -32.95
N LEU A 438 -32.83 -5.76 -31.90
CA LEU A 438 -31.74 -6.55 -31.33
C LEU A 438 -32.25 -7.86 -30.72
N PRO A 439 -31.45 -8.93 -30.71
CA PRO A 439 -31.84 -10.22 -30.13
C PRO A 439 -32.24 -10.16 -28.65
N ASN A 440 -31.56 -9.32 -27.86
CA ASN A 440 -31.89 -9.10 -26.44
C ASN A 440 -33.24 -8.41 -26.22
N GLY A 441 -33.82 -7.78 -27.26
CA GLY A 441 -35.14 -7.18 -27.22
C GLY A 441 -36.29 -8.18 -27.43
N ILE A 442 -36.01 -9.45 -27.72
CA ILE A 442 -37.04 -10.48 -27.93
C ILE A 442 -37.51 -11.03 -26.58
N LYS A 443 -38.82 -11.06 -26.38
CA LYS A 443 -39.45 -11.60 -25.17
C LYS A 443 -40.41 -12.70 -25.60
N ILE A 444 -40.00 -13.96 -25.47
CA ILE A 444 -40.85 -15.15 -25.71
C ILE A 444 -40.45 -16.25 -24.71
N PRO A 445 -41.41 -16.89 -24.00
CA PRO A 445 -41.14 -18.04 -23.16
C PRO A 445 -40.61 -19.22 -23.97
N VAL A 446 -39.65 -19.96 -23.41
CA VAL A 446 -39.04 -21.12 -24.08
C VAL A 446 -40.10 -22.17 -24.38
N GLU A 447 -41.07 -22.35 -23.49
CA GLU A 447 -42.17 -23.31 -23.61
C GLU A 447 -43.04 -23.00 -24.83
N LEU A 448 -43.36 -21.71 -25.04
CA LEU A 448 -44.15 -21.27 -26.20
C LEU A 448 -43.34 -21.45 -27.49
N LEU A 449 -42.04 -21.16 -27.46
CA LEU A 449 -41.17 -21.36 -28.62
C LEU A 449 -41.06 -22.84 -29.01
N SER A 450 -40.88 -23.73 -28.02
CA SER A 450 -40.90 -25.19 -28.21
C SER A 450 -42.24 -25.68 -28.76
N LYS A 451 -43.36 -25.18 -28.22
CA LYS A 451 -44.70 -25.56 -28.70
C LYS A 451 -44.92 -25.16 -30.17
N ILE A 452 -44.40 -24.01 -30.59
CA ILE A 452 -44.45 -23.58 -32.00
C ILE A 452 -43.59 -24.51 -32.87
N HIS A 453 -42.42 -24.92 -32.38
CA HIS A 453 -41.53 -25.86 -33.05
C HIS A 453 -42.16 -27.26 -33.21
N ASP A 454 -42.73 -27.84 -32.16
CA ASP A 454 -43.42 -29.13 -32.21
C ASP A 454 -44.57 -29.09 -33.21
N ALA A 455 -45.37 -28.01 -33.17
CA ALA A 455 -46.44 -27.82 -34.14
C ALA A 455 -45.94 -27.72 -35.59
N ILE A 456 -44.76 -27.13 -35.83
CA ILE A 456 -44.12 -27.12 -37.15
C ILE A 456 -43.82 -28.56 -37.59
N ILE A 457 -43.25 -29.39 -36.71
CA ILE A 457 -42.92 -30.80 -37.00
C ILE A 457 -44.17 -31.62 -37.31
N GLU A 458 -45.26 -31.41 -36.57
CA GLU A 458 -46.52 -32.16 -36.72
C GLU A 458 -47.30 -31.86 -38.00
N PHE A 459 -47.06 -30.73 -38.70
CA PHE A 459 -47.77 -30.46 -39.96
C PHE A 459 -47.51 -31.55 -41.02
N ASP A 460 -48.56 -32.08 -41.64
CA ASP A 460 -48.43 -33.10 -42.70
C ASP A 460 -47.67 -32.63 -43.96
N ARG A 461 -47.50 -31.31 -44.13
CA ARG A 461 -46.81 -30.71 -45.28
C ARG A 461 -45.43 -30.17 -44.91
N ASN A 462 -44.54 -30.22 -45.90
CA ASN A 462 -43.15 -29.79 -45.75
C ASN A 462 -42.94 -28.27 -45.86
N GLU A 463 -43.88 -27.53 -46.45
CA GLU A 463 -43.81 -26.08 -46.60
C GLU A 463 -44.96 -25.42 -45.84
N ILE A 464 -44.62 -24.51 -44.93
CA ILE A 464 -45.58 -23.87 -44.01
C ILE A 464 -45.45 -22.35 -44.14
N MET A 465 -46.58 -21.66 -44.26
CA MET A 465 -46.62 -20.20 -44.38
C MET A 465 -46.51 -19.54 -42.99
N PHE A 466 -45.67 -18.50 -42.85
CA PHE A 466 -45.56 -17.76 -41.57
C PHE A 466 -46.89 -17.13 -41.13
N ARG A 467 -47.74 -16.74 -42.09
CA ARG A 467 -49.08 -16.23 -41.79
C ARG A 467 -49.91 -17.26 -41.04
N GLU A 468 -49.85 -18.52 -41.48
CA GLU A 468 -50.63 -19.59 -40.88
C GLU A 468 -50.13 -19.94 -39.48
N LEU A 469 -48.81 -20.06 -39.31
CA LEU A 469 -48.21 -20.27 -38.00
C LEU A 469 -48.57 -19.14 -37.03
N PHE A 470 -48.50 -17.89 -37.49
CA PHE A 470 -48.88 -16.75 -36.67
C PHE A 470 -50.34 -16.79 -36.25
N GLU A 471 -51.28 -17.03 -37.17
CA GLU A 471 -52.71 -17.11 -36.81
C GLU A 471 -53.00 -18.29 -35.86
N LYS A 472 -52.31 -19.44 -36.00
CA LYS A 472 -52.45 -20.59 -35.10
C LYS A 472 -52.06 -20.26 -33.65
N PHE A 473 -51.01 -19.46 -33.46
CA PHE A 473 -50.45 -19.13 -32.13
C PHE A 473 -50.74 -17.70 -31.67
N LYS A 474 -51.58 -16.96 -32.38
CA LYS A 474 -51.75 -15.51 -32.23
C LYS A 474 -52.08 -15.09 -30.81
N ASN A 475 -53.06 -15.74 -30.17
CA ASN A 475 -53.49 -15.39 -28.82
C ASN A 475 -52.35 -15.61 -27.81
N GLU A 476 -51.71 -16.78 -27.85
CA GLU A 476 -50.60 -17.11 -26.95
C GLU A 476 -49.40 -16.19 -27.14
N LEU A 477 -49.08 -15.83 -28.40
CA LEU A 477 -48.01 -14.89 -28.73
C LEU A 477 -48.31 -13.48 -28.22
N LEU A 478 -49.54 -12.98 -28.37
CA LEU A 478 -49.90 -11.64 -27.91
C LEU A 478 -50.00 -11.54 -26.39
N GLU A 479 -50.39 -12.61 -25.71
CA GLU A 479 -50.50 -12.65 -24.25
C GLU A 479 -49.15 -12.84 -23.56
N ASN A 480 -48.27 -13.67 -24.11
CA ASN A 480 -47.07 -14.13 -23.41
C ASN A 480 -45.76 -13.64 -24.03
N SER A 481 -45.79 -12.86 -25.11
CA SER A 481 -44.59 -12.44 -25.83
C SER A 481 -44.72 -11.02 -26.40
N ASN A 482 -43.63 -10.47 -26.94
CA ASN A 482 -43.67 -9.23 -27.73
C ASN A 482 -43.82 -9.44 -29.24
N ILE A 483 -44.14 -10.67 -29.67
CA ILE A 483 -44.26 -11.05 -31.08
C ILE A 483 -45.67 -10.72 -31.57
N THR A 484 -45.84 -9.54 -32.16
CA THR A 484 -47.16 -9.00 -32.55
C THR A 484 -47.58 -9.30 -33.98
N ASN A 485 -46.69 -9.84 -34.81
CA ASN A 485 -46.96 -10.08 -36.22
C ASN A 485 -46.15 -11.24 -36.81
N LYS A 486 -46.56 -11.70 -38.00
CA LYS A 486 -45.91 -12.81 -38.73
C LYS A 486 -44.44 -12.56 -39.11
N TYR A 487 -44.03 -11.31 -39.32
CA TYR A 487 -42.64 -10.98 -39.66
C TYR A 487 -41.74 -11.13 -38.44
N PHE A 488 -42.25 -10.74 -37.27
CA PHE A 488 -41.56 -10.96 -36.01
C PHE A 488 -41.41 -12.45 -35.72
N LEU A 489 -42.49 -13.22 -35.85
CA LEU A 489 -42.43 -14.67 -35.68
C LEU A 489 -41.42 -15.31 -36.66
N GLN A 490 -41.42 -14.89 -37.93
CA GLN A 490 -40.42 -15.32 -38.91
C GLN A 490 -38.99 -15.02 -38.44
N GLY A 491 -38.74 -13.82 -37.94
CA GLY A 491 -37.42 -13.42 -37.44
C GLY A 491 -36.95 -14.29 -36.27
N VAL A 492 -37.82 -14.48 -35.28
CA VAL A 492 -37.54 -15.31 -34.09
C VAL A 492 -37.26 -16.76 -34.48
N LEU A 493 -38.10 -17.36 -35.33
CA LEU A 493 -37.90 -18.74 -35.77
C LEU A 493 -36.61 -18.89 -36.58
N ARG A 494 -36.28 -17.93 -37.45
CA ARG A 494 -35.04 -17.97 -38.22
C ARG A 494 -33.81 -17.86 -37.32
N GLN A 495 -33.86 -17.07 -36.27
CA GLN A 495 -32.76 -16.97 -35.31
C GLN A 495 -32.52 -18.29 -34.57
N ASN A 496 -33.59 -18.95 -34.14
CA ASN A 496 -33.49 -20.13 -33.27
C ASN A 496 -33.35 -21.46 -34.03
N TYR A 497 -33.91 -21.55 -35.24
CA TYR A 497 -34.06 -22.83 -35.96
C TYR A 497 -33.51 -22.83 -37.39
N SER A 498 -32.59 -21.92 -37.72
CA SER A 498 -31.98 -21.81 -39.05
C SER A 498 -31.19 -23.05 -39.49
N TYR A 499 -30.81 -23.93 -38.58
CA TYR A 499 -30.15 -25.21 -38.88
C TYR A 499 -31.13 -26.36 -39.12
N GLU A 500 -32.38 -26.24 -38.67
CA GLU A 500 -33.39 -27.30 -38.74
C GLU A 500 -34.38 -27.08 -39.88
N PHE A 501 -34.60 -25.81 -40.26
CA PHE A 501 -35.54 -25.43 -41.29
C PHE A 501 -34.91 -24.50 -42.34
N ASN A 502 -35.38 -24.63 -43.57
CA ASN A 502 -35.03 -23.72 -44.66
C ASN A 502 -36.04 -22.56 -44.70
N PHE A 503 -35.56 -21.35 -44.46
CA PHE A 503 -36.39 -20.13 -44.41
C PHE A 503 -36.39 -19.40 -45.76
N THR A 504 -37.58 -19.16 -46.31
CA THR A 504 -37.79 -18.26 -47.45
C THR A 504 -38.42 -16.94 -46.99
N ARG A 505 -38.80 -16.07 -47.94
CA ARG A 505 -39.46 -14.80 -47.65
C ARG A 505 -40.82 -14.99 -46.96
N HIS A 506 -41.56 -16.05 -47.29
CA HIS A 506 -42.94 -16.24 -46.85
C HIS A 506 -43.19 -17.59 -46.19
N THR A 507 -42.30 -18.55 -46.39
CA THR A 507 -42.46 -19.92 -45.94
C THR A 507 -41.25 -20.42 -45.16
N LEU A 508 -41.52 -21.39 -44.32
CA LEU A 508 -40.56 -22.27 -43.68
C LEU A 508 -40.70 -23.66 -44.29
N LYS A 509 -39.58 -24.27 -44.67
CA LYS A 509 -39.51 -25.63 -45.23
C LYS A 509 -38.79 -26.57 -44.28
N LYS A 510 -39.39 -27.72 -44.01
CA LYS A 510 -38.73 -28.83 -43.30
C LYS A 510 -37.55 -29.33 -44.11
N ILE A 511 -36.38 -29.46 -43.48
CA ILE A 511 -35.23 -30.09 -44.13
C ILE A 511 -35.50 -31.60 -44.13
N ALA A 512 -35.55 -32.22 -45.30
CA ALA A 512 -35.60 -33.67 -45.39
C ALA A 512 -34.28 -34.22 -44.83
N TYR A 513 -34.34 -35.05 -43.80
CA TYR A 513 -33.17 -35.73 -43.24
C TYR A 513 -32.45 -36.52 -44.34
N VAL A 514 -31.34 -35.99 -44.85
CA VAL A 514 -30.32 -36.79 -45.55
C VAL A 514 -29.31 -37.17 -44.51
N GLY A 515 -29.12 -38.48 -44.30
CA GLY A 515 -28.49 -39.05 -43.11
C GLY A 515 -27.13 -38.45 -42.74
N GLY A 516 -26.95 -38.28 -41.42
CA GLY A 516 -25.65 -38.25 -40.77
C GLY A 516 -25.05 -36.89 -40.46
N GLN A 517 -25.50 -36.26 -39.36
CA GLN A 517 -24.64 -35.71 -38.30
C GLN A 517 -25.51 -35.01 -37.23
N LYS A 518 -25.66 -35.64 -36.06
CA LYS A 518 -26.03 -34.92 -34.84
C LYS A 518 -24.83 -34.09 -34.43
N SER A 519 -24.92 -32.77 -34.56
CA SER A 519 -23.96 -31.85 -33.94
C SER A 519 -24.64 -31.13 -32.79
N SER A 520 -23.98 -31.21 -31.64
CA SER A 520 -24.39 -30.77 -30.32
C SER A 520 -24.85 -29.30 -30.26
N MET A 521 -25.98 -29.10 -29.57
CA MET A 521 -26.58 -27.83 -29.19
C MET A 521 -25.56 -26.87 -28.56
N LYS A 522 -25.43 -25.67 -29.14
CA LYS A 522 -24.99 -24.48 -28.39
C LYS A 522 -26.24 -23.85 -27.78
N TYR A 523 -26.52 -24.17 -26.53
CA TYR A 523 -27.34 -23.30 -25.69
C TYR A 523 -26.52 -22.04 -25.38
N LEU A 524 -27.12 -20.88 -25.64
CA LEU A 524 -26.67 -19.58 -25.16
C LEU A 524 -27.20 -19.37 -23.74
#